data_AF-A0A351G030-F1
#
_entry.id   AF-A0A351G030-F1
#
_cell.length_a   1.000
_cell.length_b   1.000
_cell.length_c   1.000
_cell.angle_alpha   90.00
_cell.angle_beta   90.00
_cell.angle_gamma   90.00
#
_symmetry.space_group_name_H-M   'P 1'
#
loop_
_entity.id
_entity.type
_entity.pdbx_description
1 polymer ?
#
loop_
_entity_poly.entity_id
_entity_poly.type
_entity_poly.pdbx_seq_one_letter_code
_entity_poly.pdbx_strand_id
1 'polypeptide(L)'
;RKWLQTAMPNDHEDRVFRLRLIHLLKEDPQRVNQAVDALLKSQREDGGWSQTEKLTSDAYATGTALATLLEVQPQSPHADAIARATRFLIDQQLEDGSWHVTTRADGFQEYFEAGYPHDEDQFISVAAGAWATNALLLTLPPLDQATASPR
;
A
#
# COMPACT_ATOMS: atom_id res chain seq x y z
N ARG A 1 11.75 -19.88 6.40
CA ARG A 1 10.69 -20.60 5.67
C ARG A 1 9.61 -21.19 6.58
N LYS A 2 9.93 -21.90 7.68
CA LYS A 2 8.92 -22.49 8.59
C LYS A 2 7.89 -21.46 9.12
N TRP A 3 8.34 -20.27 9.51
CA TRP A 3 7.44 -19.18 9.93
C TRP A 3 6.39 -18.81 8.88
N LEU A 4 6.78 -18.64 7.62
CA LEU A 4 5.88 -18.27 6.51
C LEU A 4 4.75 -19.30 6.27
N GLN A 5 5.02 -20.56 6.58
CA GLN A 5 4.08 -21.66 6.44
C GLN A 5 3.04 -21.71 7.57
N THR A 6 3.40 -21.22 8.76
CA THR A 6 2.56 -21.34 9.97
C THR A 6 1.98 -20.02 10.46
N ALA A 7 2.57 -18.89 10.06
CA ALA A 7 2.10 -17.56 10.44
C ALA A 7 0.78 -17.27 9.72
N MET A 8 -0.27 -17.05 10.52
CA MET A 8 -1.54 -16.52 10.03
C MET A 8 -1.50 -15.00 10.12
N PRO A 9 -1.85 -14.28 9.05
CA PRO A 9 -1.81 -12.83 9.08
C PRO A 9 -2.99 -12.29 9.91
N ASN A 10 -2.69 -11.43 10.89
CA ASN A 10 -3.69 -10.92 11.82
C ASN A 10 -4.19 -9.53 11.40
N ASP A 11 -3.28 -8.65 11.01
CA ASP A 11 -3.57 -7.27 10.61
C ASP A 11 -3.20 -7.00 9.14
N HIS A 12 -3.37 -5.76 8.72
CA HIS A 12 -3.09 -5.34 7.36
C HIS A 12 -1.63 -5.55 6.98
N GLU A 13 -0.72 -5.20 7.89
CA GLU A 13 0.72 -5.27 7.68
C GLU A 13 1.17 -6.72 7.47
N ASP A 14 0.70 -7.61 8.33
CA ASP A 14 0.90 -9.06 8.19
C ASP A 14 0.41 -9.56 6.81
N ARG A 15 -0.79 -9.16 6.37
CA ARG A 15 -1.34 -9.60 5.07
C ARG A 15 -0.45 -9.13 3.91
N VAL A 16 -0.10 -7.86 3.90
CA VAL A 16 0.70 -7.24 2.83
C VAL A 16 2.11 -7.83 2.78
N PHE A 17 2.86 -7.78 3.87
CA PHE A 17 4.27 -8.20 3.83
C PHE A 17 4.44 -9.70 3.74
N ARG A 18 3.48 -10.49 4.24
CA ARG A 18 3.45 -11.94 3.99
C ARG A 18 3.23 -12.23 2.51
N LEU A 19 2.31 -11.53 1.84
CA LEU A 19 2.07 -11.66 0.40
C LEU A 19 3.32 -11.29 -0.41
N ARG A 20 3.97 -10.17 -0.10
CA ARG A 20 5.24 -9.77 -0.72
C ARG A 20 6.32 -10.85 -0.53
N LEU A 21 6.44 -11.40 0.67
CA LEU A 21 7.45 -12.42 0.98
C LEU A 21 7.22 -13.75 0.24
N ILE A 22 5.98 -14.26 0.19
CA ILE A 22 5.68 -15.50 -0.57
C ILE A 22 5.93 -15.31 -2.07
N HIS A 23 5.63 -14.12 -2.62
CA HIS A 23 5.90 -13.78 -4.01
C HIS A 23 7.40 -13.72 -4.29
N LEU A 24 8.16 -12.98 -3.46
CA LEU A 24 9.61 -12.85 -3.59
C LEU A 24 10.35 -14.19 -3.51
N LEU A 25 9.87 -15.09 -2.65
CA LEU A 25 10.44 -16.42 -2.48
C LEU A 25 9.98 -17.43 -3.55
N LYS A 26 9.12 -17.00 -4.49
CA LYS A 26 8.53 -17.83 -5.55
C LYS A 26 7.88 -19.11 -4.98
N GLU A 27 7.13 -18.94 -3.90
CA GLU A 27 6.33 -20.01 -3.31
C GLU A 27 5.19 -20.42 -4.27
N ASP A 28 4.46 -21.47 -3.88
CA ASP A 28 3.34 -22.03 -4.65
C ASP A 28 2.35 -20.94 -5.14
N PRO A 29 2.06 -20.86 -6.46
CA PRO A 29 1.09 -19.92 -7.03
C PRO A 29 -0.30 -19.98 -6.36
N GLN A 30 -0.73 -21.17 -5.89
CA GLN A 30 -2.00 -21.28 -5.18
C GLN A 30 -2.00 -20.50 -3.87
N ARG A 31 -0.87 -20.50 -3.13
CA ARG A 31 -0.72 -19.71 -1.90
C ARG A 31 -0.70 -18.22 -2.17
N VAL A 32 -0.06 -17.81 -3.27
CA VAL A 32 -0.06 -16.42 -3.72
C VAL A 32 -1.49 -15.97 -3.98
N ASN A 33 -2.25 -16.73 -4.78
CA ASN A 33 -3.64 -16.39 -5.10
C ASN A 33 -4.54 -16.33 -3.86
N GLN A 34 -4.39 -17.27 -2.92
CA GLN A 34 -5.13 -17.24 -1.65
C GLN A 34 -4.84 -16.00 -0.81
N ALA A 35 -3.58 -15.55 -0.78
CA ALA A 35 -3.19 -14.35 -0.06
C ALA A 35 -3.67 -13.07 -0.77
N VAL A 36 -3.66 -13.05 -2.11
CA VAL A 36 -4.28 -11.99 -2.92
C VAL A 36 -5.78 -11.89 -2.63
N ASP A 37 -6.50 -13.02 -2.66
CA ASP A 37 -7.94 -13.06 -2.37
C ASP A 37 -8.25 -12.56 -0.95
N ALA A 38 -7.42 -12.92 0.02
CA ALA A 38 -7.58 -12.46 1.40
C ALA A 38 -7.39 -10.94 1.53
N LEU A 39 -6.42 -10.37 0.80
CA LEU A 39 -6.18 -8.93 0.78
C LEU A 39 -7.29 -8.18 0.03
N LEU A 40 -7.79 -8.71 -1.08
CA LEU A 40 -8.91 -8.12 -1.83
C LEU A 40 -10.19 -8.12 -1.02
N LYS A 41 -10.47 -9.21 -0.28
CA LYS A 41 -11.65 -9.30 0.61
C LYS A 41 -11.61 -8.31 1.77
N SER A 42 -10.45 -7.78 2.13
CA SER A 42 -10.33 -6.76 3.17
C SER A 42 -10.41 -5.32 2.63
N GLN A 43 -10.58 -5.13 1.32
CA GLN A 43 -10.87 -3.80 0.76
C GLN A 43 -12.21 -3.30 1.30
N ARG A 44 -12.25 -2.03 1.68
CA ARG A 44 -13.46 -1.41 2.23
C ARG A 44 -14.31 -0.78 1.14
N GLU A 45 -15.53 -0.39 1.51
CA GLU A 45 -16.52 0.20 0.59
C GLU A 45 -16.03 1.52 -0.04
N ASP A 46 -15.19 2.28 0.68
CA ASP A 46 -14.55 3.51 0.19
C ASP A 46 -13.40 3.26 -0.80
N GLY A 47 -13.07 1.99 -1.07
CA GLY A 47 -11.99 1.61 -1.96
C GLY A 47 -10.62 1.51 -1.29
N GLY A 48 -10.49 1.93 -0.04
CA GLY A 48 -9.26 1.89 0.71
C GLY A 48 -9.08 0.62 1.56
N TRP A 49 -7.94 0.57 2.24
CA TRP A 49 -7.63 -0.37 3.30
C TRP A 49 -7.29 0.39 4.58
N SER A 50 -7.46 -0.29 5.71
CA SER A 50 -7.15 0.21 7.04
C SER A 50 -6.02 -0.58 7.67
N GLN A 51 -5.16 0.07 8.46
CA GLN A 51 -4.10 -0.62 9.21
C GLN A 51 -4.64 -1.68 10.18
N THR A 52 -5.78 -1.40 10.83
CA THR A 52 -6.50 -2.34 11.71
C THR A 52 -8.01 -2.25 11.50
N GLU A 53 -8.76 -3.27 11.94
CA GLU A 53 -10.21 -3.33 11.80
C GLU A 53 -10.95 -2.16 12.48
N LYS A 54 -10.35 -1.56 13.52
CA LYS A 54 -10.97 -0.48 14.30
C LYS A 54 -10.79 0.90 13.69
N LEU A 55 -9.88 1.05 12.73
CA LEU A 55 -9.57 2.33 12.09
C LEU A 55 -10.40 2.52 10.83
N THR A 56 -10.39 3.72 10.24
CA THR A 56 -10.87 3.96 8.88
C THR A 56 -9.81 3.56 7.85
N SER A 57 -10.16 3.62 6.56
CA SER A 57 -9.14 3.52 5.52
C SER A 57 -8.15 4.69 5.62
N ASP A 58 -6.90 4.45 5.24
CA ASP A 58 -5.86 5.49 5.17
C ASP A 58 -4.91 5.26 3.99
N ALA A 59 -4.11 6.27 3.67
CA ALA A 59 -3.21 6.25 2.52
C ALA A 59 -2.05 5.25 2.68
N TYR A 60 -1.59 5.00 3.92
CA TYR A 60 -0.52 4.04 4.18
C TYR A 60 -0.98 2.60 3.88
N ALA A 61 -2.11 2.19 4.46
CA ALA A 61 -2.66 0.87 4.24
C ALA A 61 -3.12 0.68 2.79
N THR A 62 -3.77 1.69 2.20
CA THR A 62 -4.22 1.61 0.80
C THR A 62 -3.05 1.56 -0.19
N GLY A 63 -2.03 2.41 -0.01
CA GLY A 63 -0.85 2.44 -0.87
C GLY A 63 -0.05 1.13 -0.82
N THR A 64 0.17 0.59 0.38
CA THR A 64 0.88 -0.69 0.56
C THR A 64 0.14 -1.87 -0.06
N ALA A 65 -1.19 -1.94 0.09
CA ALA A 65 -2.00 -2.99 -0.54
C ALA A 65 -2.00 -2.87 -2.07
N LEU A 66 -2.27 -1.68 -2.60
CA LEU A 66 -2.35 -1.45 -4.04
C LEU A 66 -1.01 -1.75 -4.73
N ALA A 67 0.10 -1.23 -4.20
CA ALA A 67 1.43 -1.52 -4.74
C ALA A 67 1.72 -3.03 -4.71
N THR A 68 1.38 -3.72 -3.63
CA THR A 68 1.60 -5.17 -3.51
C THR A 68 0.77 -5.97 -4.50
N LEU A 69 -0.50 -5.62 -4.70
CA LEU A 69 -1.36 -6.29 -5.69
C LEU A 69 -0.81 -6.12 -7.12
N LEU A 70 -0.36 -4.91 -7.47
CA LEU A 70 0.21 -4.59 -8.78
C LEU A 70 1.57 -5.27 -9.01
N GLU A 71 2.41 -5.37 -7.97
CA GLU A 71 3.70 -6.08 -8.04
C GLU A 71 3.51 -7.59 -8.21
N VAL A 72 2.61 -8.21 -7.44
CA VAL A 72 2.43 -9.66 -7.43
C VAL A 72 1.68 -10.15 -8.66
N GLN A 73 0.70 -9.37 -9.15
CA GLN A 73 -0.13 -9.69 -10.30
C GLN A 73 -0.23 -8.49 -11.25
N PRO A 74 0.82 -8.14 -12.01
CA PRO A 74 0.83 -6.95 -12.87
C PRO A 74 -0.20 -6.99 -14.02
N GLN A 75 -0.70 -8.18 -14.38
CA GLN A 75 -1.77 -8.39 -15.35
C GLN A 75 -3.10 -8.69 -14.65
N SER A 76 -3.32 -8.08 -13.48
CA SER A 76 -4.39 -8.43 -12.56
C SER A 76 -5.78 -8.39 -13.22
N PRO A 77 -6.62 -9.41 -13.03
CA PRO A 77 -8.04 -9.34 -13.41
C PRO A 77 -8.86 -8.45 -12.46
N HIS A 78 -8.26 -7.90 -11.39
CA HIS A 78 -8.97 -7.18 -10.32
C HIS A 78 -9.09 -5.68 -10.60
N ALA A 79 -9.38 -5.31 -11.86
CA ALA A 79 -9.42 -3.92 -12.34
C ALA A 79 -10.31 -3.00 -11.47
N ASP A 80 -11.44 -3.52 -11.00
CA ASP A 80 -12.40 -2.75 -10.21
C ASP A 80 -11.85 -2.40 -8.81
N ALA A 81 -11.18 -3.34 -8.14
CA ALA A 81 -10.53 -3.11 -6.86
C ALA A 81 -9.36 -2.12 -6.99
N ILE A 82 -8.55 -2.28 -8.04
CA ILE A 82 -7.44 -1.38 -8.37
C ILE A 82 -7.95 0.04 -8.64
N ALA A 83 -9.01 0.19 -9.42
CA ALA A 83 -9.59 1.49 -9.77
C ALA A 83 -10.12 2.22 -8.53
N ARG A 84 -10.84 1.52 -7.64
CA ARG A 84 -11.31 2.10 -6.38
C ARG A 84 -10.16 2.53 -5.46
N ALA A 85 -9.13 1.71 -5.34
CA ALA A 85 -7.94 2.03 -4.54
C ALA A 85 -7.19 3.25 -5.09
N THR A 86 -7.04 3.30 -6.41
CA THR A 86 -6.43 4.43 -7.13
C THR A 86 -7.22 5.71 -6.87
N ARG A 87 -8.55 5.64 -6.98
CA ARG A 87 -9.43 6.77 -6.71
C ARG A 87 -9.34 7.24 -5.26
N PHE A 88 -9.33 6.30 -4.30
CA PHE A 88 -9.14 6.62 -2.88
C PHE A 88 -7.84 7.41 -2.66
N LEU A 89 -6.71 6.96 -3.21
CA LEU A 89 -5.44 7.65 -3.04
C LEU A 89 -5.45 9.05 -3.66
N ILE A 90 -6.03 9.22 -4.86
CA ILE A 90 -6.16 10.54 -5.50
C ILE A 90 -7.04 11.48 -4.65
N ASP A 91 -8.15 10.97 -4.11
CA ASP A 91 -9.09 11.78 -3.32
C ASP A 91 -8.56 12.13 -1.92
N GLN A 92 -7.58 11.38 -1.42
CA GLN A 92 -6.91 11.66 -0.15
C GLN A 92 -5.63 12.50 -0.29
N GLN A 93 -5.20 12.81 -1.52
CA GLN A 93 -4.04 13.67 -1.73
C GLN A 93 -4.38 15.11 -1.36
N LEU A 94 -3.53 15.75 -0.57
CA LEU A 94 -3.66 17.15 -0.18
C LEU A 94 -3.15 18.09 -1.27
N GLU A 95 -3.45 19.39 -1.15
CA GLU A 95 -3.06 20.41 -2.14
C GLU A 95 -1.54 20.52 -2.31
N ASP A 96 -0.77 20.27 -1.25
CA ASP A 96 0.69 20.23 -1.27
C ASP A 96 1.27 18.93 -1.87
N GLY A 97 0.39 18.00 -2.28
CA GLY A 97 0.73 16.71 -2.86
C GLY A 97 1.00 15.60 -1.83
N SER A 98 0.96 15.91 -0.53
CA SER A 98 1.20 14.94 0.54
C SER A 98 -0.06 14.13 0.89
N TRP A 99 0.13 13.07 1.68
CA TRP A 99 -0.94 12.32 2.34
C TRP A 99 -0.72 12.36 3.84
N HIS A 100 -1.73 12.78 4.59
CA HIS A 100 -1.68 12.81 6.05
C HIS A 100 -2.19 11.50 6.64
N VAL A 101 -1.41 10.91 7.55
CA VAL A 101 -1.84 9.77 8.37
C VAL A 101 -1.50 10.09 9.82
N THR A 102 -2.47 10.04 10.71
CA THR A 102 -2.21 10.28 12.14
C THR A 102 -1.43 9.12 12.77
N THR A 103 -0.32 9.44 13.44
CA THR A 103 0.48 8.49 14.20
C THR A 103 -0.30 7.96 15.39
N ARG A 104 -0.02 6.70 15.73
CA ARG A 104 -0.57 6.02 16.91
C ARG A 104 0.51 5.30 17.69
N ALA A 105 1.77 5.51 17.30
CA ALA A 105 2.91 5.01 18.05
C ALA A 105 3.13 5.91 19.25
N ASP A 106 3.35 5.31 20.42
CA ASP A 106 3.83 6.06 21.58
C ASP A 106 5.23 6.59 21.25
N GLY A 107 5.39 7.90 21.28
CA GLY A 107 6.66 8.57 21.04
C GLY A 107 7.68 8.17 22.11
N PHE A 108 8.51 7.17 21.82
CA PHE A 108 9.65 6.82 22.65
C PHE A 108 10.91 7.63 22.30
N GLN A 109 10.88 8.34 21.17
CA GLN A 109 11.90 9.30 20.76
C GLN A 109 11.34 10.71 20.93
N GLU A 110 12.21 11.64 21.35
CA GLU A 110 11.86 13.05 21.34
C GLU A 110 11.60 13.49 19.90
N TYR A 111 10.50 14.23 19.72
CA TYR A 111 10.14 14.76 18.42
C TYR A 111 11.28 15.62 17.86
N PHE A 112 11.54 15.46 16.55
CA PHE A 112 12.37 16.38 15.79
C PHE A 112 11.78 16.56 14.40
N GLU A 113 11.93 17.76 13.86
CA GLU A 113 11.40 18.14 12.56
C GLU A 113 12.30 17.64 11.42
N ALA A 114 11.74 16.87 10.48
CA ALA A 114 12.42 16.26 9.34
C ALA A 114 12.07 16.90 7.97
N GLY A 115 11.24 17.95 7.96
CA GLY A 115 10.92 18.74 6.77
C GLY A 115 9.80 18.17 5.90
N TYR A 116 9.08 17.15 6.40
CA TYR A 116 7.84 16.67 5.78
C TYR A 116 6.66 17.25 6.57
N PRO A 117 5.55 17.67 5.93
CA PRO A 117 4.40 18.24 6.65
C PRO A 117 3.83 17.28 7.69
N HIS A 118 2.90 17.79 8.52
CA HIS A 118 2.11 17.06 9.51
C HIS A 118 2.75 16.86 10.90
N ASP A 119 3.69 17.71 11.31
CA ASP A 119 4.23 17.75 12.68
C ASP A 119 4.64 16.35 13.21
N GLU A 120 4.08 15.88 14.33
CA GLU A 120 4.38 14.57 14.91
C GLU A 120 3.99 13.38 14.00
N ASP A 121 3.08 13.61 13.05
CA ASP A 121 2.61 12.60 12.10
C ASP A 121 3.51 12.46 10.87
N GLN A 122 4.55 13.29 10.75
CA GLN A 122 5.37 13.39 9.55
C GLN A 122 6.00 12.06 9.10
N PHE A 123 6.39 11.19 10.05
CA PHE A 123 7.08 9.94 9.72
C PHE A 123 6.15 8.88 9.11
N ILE A 124 4.94 8.73 9.64
CA ILE A 124 3.96 7.83 9.03
C ILE A 124 3.37 8.45 7.76
N SER A 125 3.27 9.78 7.70
CA SER A 125 2.77 10.51 6.52
C SER A 125 3.76 10.48 5.36
N VAL A 126 5.08 10.52 5.61
CA VAL A 126 6.08 10.33 4.55
C VAL A 126 6.08 8.90 4.04
N ALA A 127 5.91 7.91 4.91
CA ALA A 127 5.74 6.51 4.50
C ALA A 127 4.48 6.31 3.67
N ALA A 128 3.35 6.93 4.08
CA ALA A 128 2.11 6.92 3.33
C ALA A 128 2.29 7.55 1.95
N GLY A 129 2.92 8.73 1.87
CA GLY A 129 3.20 9.42 0.61
C GLY A 129 4.09 8.62 -0.32
N ALA A 130 5.13 7.96 0.19
CA ALA A 130 6.00 7.10 -0.61
C ALA A 130 5.24 5.89 -1.20
N TRP A 131 4.43 5.21 -0.38
CA TRP A 131 3.63 4.07 -0.85
C TRP A 131 2.52 4.48 -1.81
N ALA A 132 1.83 5.58 -1.53
CA ALA A 132 0.79 6.11 -2.42
C ALA A 132 1.39 6.50 -3.78
N THR A 133 2.51 7.21 -3.78
CA THR A 133 3.23 7.59 -5.01
C THR A 133 3.64 6.36 -5.82
N ASN A 134 4.27 5.36 -5.18
CA ASN A 134 4.69 4.13 -5.84
C ASN A 134 3.48 3.38 -6.43
N ALA A 135 2.41 3.23 -5.66
CA ALA A 135 1.19 2.57 -6.11
C ALA A 135 0.57 3.28 -7.32
N LEU A 136 0.48 4.61 -7.31
CA LEU A 136 -0.03 5.39 -8.43
C LEU A 136 0.87 5.32 -9.66
N LEU A 137 2.19 5.23 -9.50
CA LEU A 137 3.10 5.02 -10.64
C LEU A 137 2.89 3.65 -11.28
N LEU A 138 2.64 2.61 -10.48
CA LEU A 138 2.40 1.25 -10.98
C LEU A 138 1.06 1.08 -11.72
N THR A 139 0.12 2.02 -11.60
CA THR A 139 -1.14 2.00 -12.36
C THR A 139 -1.02 2.66 -13.73
N LEU A 140 0.07 3.38 -13.99
CA LEU A 140 0.31 3.99 -15.28
C LEU A 140 0.69 2.93 -16.33
N PRO A 141 0.31 3.14 -17.61
CA PRO A 141 0.78 2.28 -18.68
C PRO A 141 2.32 2.33 -18.77
N PRO A 142 2.97 1.26 -19.28
CA PRO A 142 4.40 1.29 -19.56
C PRO A 142 4.75 2.50 -20.43
N LEU A 143 5.79 3.23 -20.05
CA LEU A 143 6.26 4.37 -20.85
C LEU A 143 6.68 3.86 -22.23
N ASP A 144 6.06 4.39 -23.28
CA ASP A 144 6.52 4.20 -24.65
C ASP A 144 7.89 4.88 -24.78
N GLN A 145 8.95 4.08 -24.84
CA GLN A 145 10.33 4.56 -24.93
C GLN A 145 10.61 5.43 -26.17
N ALA A 146 9.69 5.47 -27.14
CA ALA A 146 9.77 6.33 -28.32
C ALA A 146 9.50 7.82 -28.03
N THR A 147 8.88 8.17 -26.90
CA THR A 147 8.52 9.57 -26.56
C THR A 147 9.41 10.21 -25.51
N ALA A 148 10.29 9.42 -24.88
CA ALA A 148 11.27 9.91 -23.92
C ALA A 148 12.46 10.55 -24.66
N SER A 149 12.26 11.72 -25.27
CA SER A 149 13.38 12.57 -25.67
C SER A 149 14.11 13.04 -24.40
N PRO A 150 15.43 12.84 -24.28
CA PRO A 150 16.19 13.43 -23.20
C PRO A 150 16.15 14.95 -23.37
N ARG A 151 15.66 15.65 -22.36
CA ARG A 151 15.88 17.10 -22.22
C ARG A 151 17.27 17.35 -21.66
#